data_AF-A0A2V9KAP0-F1
#
_entry.id   AF-A0A2V9KAP0-F1
#
_cell.length_a   1.000
_cell.length_b   1.000
_cell.length_c   1.000
_cell.angle_alpha   90.00
_cell.angle_beta   90.00
_cell.angle_gamma   90.00
#
_symmetry.space_group_name_H-M   'P 1'
#
loop_
_entity.id
_entity.type
_entity.pdbx_description
1 polymer ?
#
loop_
_entity_poly.entity_id
_entity_poly.type
_entity_poly.pdbx_seq_one_letter_code
_entity_poly.pdbx_strand_id
1 'polypeptide(L)'
;KHVRNKTDEQVRALVAKGGVVGANAFPPFLAREYEATLEDFLEVIDYWVGIAGIDHVALGLDFTENQTDEWFDWLMMGKRKDAMVHPLRLPLRNPKGIEGARDFPNITEGLVRRGYSDEDTRKIMGENILRLLRVVWKE
;
A
#
# COMPACT_ATOMS: atom_id res chain seq x y z
N LYS A 1 -5.58 -9.82 -10.34
CA LYS A 1 -6.79 -9.45 -9.56
C LYS A 1 -6.82 -10.33 -8.31
N HIS A 2 -6.62 -9.77 -7.12
CA HIS A 2 -6.53 -10.52 -5.86
C HIS A 2 -7.73 -10.22 -4.95
N VAL A 3 -8.20 -11.19 -4.15
CA VAL A 3 -9.40 -11.07 -3.28
C VAL A 3 -9.27 -9.98 -2.21
N ARG A 4 -8.03 -9.58 -1.88
CA ARG A 4 -7.76 -8.54 -0.88
C ARG A 4 -7.85 -7.12 -1.45
N ASN A 5 -7.70 -6.96 -2.77
CA ASN A 5 -7.78 -5.66 -3.45
C ASN A 5 -9.21 -5.13 -3.39
N LYS A 6 -9.33 -3.80 -3.47
CA LYS A 6 -10.63 -3.12 -3.39
C LYS A 6 -11.13 -2.76 -4.78
N THR A 7 -12.44 -2.83 -4.96
CA THR A 7 -13.06 -2.30 -6.18
C THR A 7 -13.09 -0.79 -6.11
N ASP A 8 -13.14 -0.14 -7.28
CA ASP A 8 -13.26 1.31 -7.34
C ASP A 8 -14.52 1.81 -6.62
N GLU A 9 -15.62 1.05 -6.69
CA GLU A 9 -16.86 1.37 -5.97
C GLU A 9 -16.65 1.39 -4.44
N GLN A 10 -15.91 0.43 -3.90
CA GLN A 10 -15.56 0.41 -2.47
C GLN A 10 -14.71 1.61 -2.08
N VAL A 11 -13.77 2.01 -2.93
CA VAL A 11 -12.91 3.19 -2.67
C VAL A 11 -13.71 4.49 -2.78
N ARG A 12 -14.61 4.62 -3.77
CA ARG A 12 -15.51 5.78 -3.86
C ARG A 12 -16.43 5.86 -2.64
N ALA A 13 -16.95 4.74 -2.15
CA ALA A 13 -17.77 4.69 -0.95
C ALA A 13 -17.00 5.07 0.33
N LEU A 14 -15.70 4.71 0.41
CA LEU A 14 -14.81 5.14 1.48
C LEU A 14 -14.60 6.67 1.46
N VAL A 15 -14.30 7.21 0.29
CA VAL A 15 -14.05 8.65 0.07
C VAL A 15 -15.28 9.48 0.37
N ALA A 16 -16.48 9.02 -0.02
CA ALA A 16 -17.75 9.66 0.30
C ALA A 16 -18.01 9.82 1.83
N LYS A 17 -17.28 9.08 2.67
CA LYS A 17 -17.31 9.20 4.13
C LYS A 17 -16.10 9.93 4.72
N GLY A 18 -15.29 10.58 3.87
CA GLY A 18 -14.08 11.28 4.27
C GLY A 18 -12.88 10.37 4.56
N GLY A 19 -12.96 9.08 4.22
CA GLY A 19 -11.91 8.09 4.49
C GLY A 19 -10.69 8.23 3.59
N VAL A 20 -9.60 7.53 3.94
CA VAL A 20 -8.31 7.54 3.20
C VAL A 20 -7.95 6.10 2.83
N VAL A 21 -7.49 5.88 1.58
CA VAL A 21 -7.00 4.58 1.10
C VAL A 21 -5.47 4.55 1.11
N GLY A 22 -4.91 3.49 1.72
CA GLY A 22 -3.47 3.24 1.72
C GLY A 22 -3.03 2.38 0.54
N ALA A 23 -2.11 2.89 -0.29
CA ALA A 23 -1.46 2.12 -1.35
C ALA A 23 -0.52 1.07 -0.74
N ASN A 24 -0.66 -0.18 -1.16
CA ASN A 24 0.04 -1.32 -0.60
C ASN A 24 1.08 -1.87 -1.58
N ALA A 25 2.21 -2.36 -1.06
CA ALA A 25 3.33 -2.87 -1.84
C ALA A 25 3.53 -4.39 -1.69
N PHE A 26 2.57 -5.11 -1.09
CA PHE A 26 2.67 -6.54 -0.87
C PHE A 26 2.62 -7.28 -2.22
N PRO A 27 3.65 -8.06 -2.61
CA PRO A 27 3.80 -8.52 -3.99
C PRO A 27 2.58 -9.24 -4.57
N PRO A 28 1.95 -10.23 -3.90
CA PRO A 28 0.76 -10.91 -4.42
C PRO A 28 -0.44 -10.01 -4.80
N PHE A 29 -0.45 -8.75 -4.36
CA PHE A 29 -1.53 -7.81 -4.63
C PHE A 29 -1.27 -6.91 -5.85
N LEU A 30 -0.02 -6.88 -6.34
CA LEU A 30 0.43 -6.11 -7.48
C LEU A 30 0.26 -6.88 -8.79
N ALA A 31 0.12 -6.16 -9.90
CA ALA A 31 -0.10 -6.76 -11.22
C ALA A 31 1.07 -7.64 -11.69
N ARG A 32 2.30 -7.26 -11.34
CA ARG A 32 3.53 -8.00 -11.67
C ARG A 32 4.02 -8.92 -10.54
N GLU A 33 3.25 -9.04 -9.47
CA GLU A 33 3.56 -9.87 -8.32
C GLU A 33 4.99 -9.68 -7.80
N TYR A 34 5.76 -10.77 -7.71
CA TYR A 34 7.14 -10.81 -7.22
C TYR A 34 8.18 -10.15 -8.13
N GLU A 35 7.77 -9.74 -9.34
CA GLU A 35 8.60 -9.02 -10.31
C GLU A 35 8.26 -7.52 -10.36
N ALA A 36 7.47 -7.04 -9.39
CA ALA A 36 7.13 -5.63 -9.27
C ALA A 36 8.34 -4.78 -8.86
N THR A 37 8.28 -3.52 -9.24
CA THR A 37 9.28 -2.49 -8.99
C THR A 37 8.65 -1.28 -8.29
N LEU A 38 9.47 -0.31 -7.89
CA LEU A 38 9.01 1.00 -7.45
C LEU A 38 8.04 1.65 -8.45
N GLU A 39 8.28 1.53 -9.76
CA GLU A 39 7.42 2.14 -10.76
C GLU A 39 6.03 1.52 -10.78
N ASP A 40 5.92 0.20 -10.60
CA ASP A 40 4.62 -0.48 -10.47
C ASP A 40 3.87 -0.05 -9.21
N PHE A 41 4.60 0.21 -8.12
CA PHE A 41 3.99 0.73 -6.90
C PHE A 41 3.53 2.19 -7.07
N LEU A 42 4.31 3.03 -7.73
CA LEU A 42 3.91 4.42 -8.02
C LEU A 42 2.69 4.47 -8.97
N GLU A 43 2.57 3.53 -9.92
CA GLU A 43 1.36 3.38 -10.74
C GLU A 43 0.12 3.05 -9.90
N VAL A 44 0.26 2.27 -8.82
CA VAL A 44 -0.84 2.03 -7.87
C VAL A 44 -1.24 3.31 -7.15
N ILE A 45 -0.28 4.16 -6.78
CA ILE A 45 -0.57 5.47 -6.19
C ILE A 45 -1.34 6.34 -7.20
N ASP A 46 -0.85 6.45 -8.43
CA ASP A 46 -1.50 7.24 -9.50
C ASP A 46 -2.93 6.77 -9.75
N TYR A 47 -3.13 5.46 -9.82
CA TYR A 47 -4.44 4.84 -9.95
C TYR A 47 -5.38 5.24 -8.81
N TRP A 48 -4.90 5.16 -7.56
CA TRP A 48 -5.72 5.56 -6.42
C TRP A 48 -5.99 7.05 -6.38
N VAL A 49 -5.03 7.90 -6.76
CA VAL A 49 -5.24 9.36 -6.84
C VAL A 49 -6.32 9.67 -7.87
N GLY A 50 -6.32 8.99 -9.03
CA GLY A 50 -7.34 9.16 -10.07
C GLY A 50 -8.76 8.78 -9.64
N ILE A 51 -8.92 7.88 -8.66
CA ILE A 51 -10.23 7.42 -8.18
C ILE A 51 -10.67 8.13 -6.89
N ALA A 52 -9.75 8.26 -5.94
CA ALA A 52 -10.03 8.74 -4.60
C ALA A 52 -9.83 10.26 -4.46
N GLY A 53 -9.04 10.87 -5.34
CA GLY A 53 -8.58 12.24 -5.20
C GLY A 53 -7.38 12.34 -4.25
N ILE A 54 -6.58 13.38 -4.45
CA ILE A 54 -5.27 13.53 -3.79
C ILE A 54 -5.35 13.61 -2.26
N ASP A 55 -6.44 14.14 -1.71
CA ASP A 55 -6.63 14.27 -0.25
C ASP A 55 -7.02 12.95 0.45
N HIS A 56 -7.18 11.86 -0.32
CA HIS A 56 -7.68 10.58 0.15
C HIS A 56 -6.73 9.40 -0.11
N VAL A 57 -5.50 9.65 -0.55
CA VAL A 57 -4.49 8.60 -0.78
C VAL A 57 -3.36 8.71 0.25
N ALA A 58 -2.90 7.56 0.74
CA ALA A 58 -1.77 7.46 1.66
C ALA A 58 -0.92 6.24 1.35
N LEU A 59 0.18 6.07 2.09
CA LEU A 59 1.00 4.86 2.06
C LEU A 59 0.49 3.81 3.07
N GLY A 60 0.53 2.54 2.67
CA GLY A 60 0.16 1.37 3.46
C GLY A 60 0.95 0.14 3.05
N LEU A 61 2.29 0.24 3.11
CA LEU A 61 3.23 -0.66 2.43
C LEU A 61 3.18 -2.12 2.89
N ASP A 62 2.88 -2.35 4.17
CA ASP A 62 2.86 -3.68 4.80
C ASP A 62 4.25 -4.34 4.81
N PHE A 63 5.25 -3.59 5.29
CA PHE A 63 6.59 -4.14 5.49
C PHE A 63 6.62 -5.21 6.58
N THR A 64 7.12 -6.37 6.21
CA THR A 64 7.32 -7.54 7.08
C THR A 64 8.80 -7.91 7.12
N GLU A 65 9.68 -6.91 7.18
CA GLU A 65 11.13 -7.14 7.18
C GLU A 65 11.56 -8.03 8.33
N ASN A 66 12.54 -8.90 8.05
CA ASN A 66 13.12 -9.85 9.01
C ASN A 66 12.14 -10.90 9.56
N GLN A 67 10.95 -11.06 8.96
CA GLN A 67 10.06 -12.17 9.28
C GLN A 67 10.53 -13.46 8.59
N THR A 68 10.32 -14.60 9.25
CA THR A 68 10.72 -15.91 8.74
C THR A 68 9.63 -16.53 7.86
N ASP A 69 10.00 -17.57 7.10
CA ASP A 69 9.06 -18.34 6.30
C ASP A 69 7.95 -18.96 7.18
N GLU A 70 8.29 -19.44 8.38
CA GLU A 70 7.31 -19.97 9.34
C GLU A 70 6.34 -18.90 9.86
N TRP A 71 6.79 -17.65 9.98
CA TRP A 71 5.92 -16.54 10.33
C TRP A 71 4.89 -16.27 9.23
N PHE A 72 5.31 -16.35 7.97
CA PHE A 72 4.39 -16.24 6.83
C PHE A 72 3.42 -17.41 6.75
N ASP A 73 3.87 -18.63 7.03
CA ASP A 73 2.98 -19.80 7.13
C ASP A 73 1.91 -19.56 8.21
N TRP A 74 2.32 -19.12 9.41
CA TRP A 74 1.38 -18.76 10.48
C TRP A 74 0.41 -17.65 10.06
N LEU A 75 0.90 -16.59 9.43
CA LEU A 75 0.08 -15.50 8.92
C LEU A 75 -0.98 -16.00 7.93
N MET A 76 -0.60 -16.92 7.04
CA MET A 76 -1.46 -17.46 5.99
C MET A 76 -2.40 -18.59 6.45
N MET A 77 -2.16 -19.21 7.60
CA MET A 77 -3.13 -20.15 8.21
C MET A 77 -4.39 -19.43 8.75
N GLY A 78 -4.27 -18.15 9.08
CA GLY A 78 -5.36 -17.41 9.73
C GLY A 78 -5.83 -18.07 11.04
N LYS A 79 -7.11 -17.87 11.41
CA LYS A 79 -7.68 -18.44 12.65
C LYS A 79 -8.09 -19.90 12.52
N ARG A 80 -8.22 -20.41 11.29
CA ARG A 80 -8.63 -21.78 10.98
C ARG A 80 -7.36 -22.53 10.58
N LYS A 81 -6.68 -23.11 11.57
CA LYS A 81 -5.35 -23.74 11.42
C LYS A 81 -5.32 -24.98 10.50
N ASP A 82 -6.39 -25.24 9.75
CA ASP A 82 -6.62 -26.40 8.92
C ASP A 82 -6.58 -26.09 7.41
N ALA A 83 -6.49 -24.82 7.00
CA ALA A 83 -6.35 -24.45 5.59
C ALA A 83 -5.55 -23.16 5.38
N MET A 84 -4.57 -23.22 4.48
CA MET A 84 -3.82 -22.04 4.06
C MET A 84 -4.71 -21.12 3.21
N VAL A 85 -4.78 -19.85 3.57
CA VAL A 85 -5.62 -18.84 2.92
C VAL A 85 -5.04 -18.42 1.56
N HIS A 86 -3.71 -18.38 1.44
CA HIS A 86 -3.02 -18.12 0.17
C HIS A 86 -1.57 -18.66 0.22
N PRO A 87 -1.13 -19.51 -0.72
CA PRO A 87 0.27 -19.91 -0.80
C PRO A 87 1.15 -18.72 -1.19
N LEU A 88 2.25 -18.50 -0.48
CA LEU A 88 3.25 -17.49 -0.82
C LEU A 88 4.45 -18.11 -1.53
N ARG A 89 5.03 -17.38 -2.49
CA ARG A 89 6.37 -17.69 -3.01
C ARG A 89 7.41 -17.09 -2.05
N LEU A 90 8.08 -17.97 -1.32
CA LEU A 90 9.11 -17.60 -0.35
C LEU A 90 10.53 -17.77 -0.97
N PRO A 91 11.53 -16.97 -0.53
CA PRO A 91 11.41 -15.89 0.44
C PRO A 91 10.60 -14.71 -0.13
N LEU A 92 9.75 -14.08 0.70
CA LEU A 92 8.99 -12.91 0.28
C LEU A 92 9.94 -11.75 0.02
N ARG A 93 9.88 -11.18 -1.19
CA ARG A 93 10.65 -9.99 -1.56
C ARG A 93 9.69 -8.91 -2.01
N ASN A 94 9.77 -7.76 -1.35
CA ASN A 94 9.04 -6.56 -1.75
C ASN A 94 9.53 -6.03 -3.11
N PRO A 95 8.77 -5.13 -3.75
CA PRO A 95 9.12 -4.61 -5.06
C PRO A 95 10.51 -3.99 -5.10
N LYS A 96 11.23 -4.19 -6.22
CA LYS A 96 12.58 -3.65 -6.40
C LYS A 96 12.58 -2.12 -6.31
N GLY A 97 13.44 -1.56 -5.47
CA GLY A 97 13.52 -0.12 -5.20
C GLY A 97 12.70 0.35 -4.00
N ILE A 98 11.91 -0.54 -3.38
CA ILE A 98 11.21 -0.34 -2.11
C ILE A 98 11.24 -1.64 -1.28
N GLU A 99 12.40 -2.29 -1.21
CA GLU A 99 12.55 -3.59 -0.57
C GLU A 99 12.31 -3.53 0.95
N GLY A 100 12.65 -2.41 1.59
CA GLY A 100 12.41 -2.19 3.01
C GLY A 100 12.31 -0.72 3.41
N ALA A 101 12.21 -0.47 4.71
CA ALA A 101 12.00 0.85 5.29
C ALA A 101 13.10 1.85 4.93
N ARG A 102 14.33 1.36 4.70
CA ARG A 102 15.47 2.17 4.23
C ARG A 102 15.23 2.83 2.87
N ASP A 103 14.34 2.27 2.05
CA ASP A 103 14.09 2.70 0.67
C ASP A 103 12.89 3.65 0.57
N PHE A 104 12.26 4.02 1.69
CA PHE A 104 11.18 5.02 1.75
C PHE A 104 11.47 6.31 0.95
N PRO A 105 12.69 6.89 1.01
CA PRO A 105 13.00 8.09 0.24
C PRO A 105 12.79 7.93 -1.28
N ASN A 106 12.88 6.71 -1.81
CA ASN A 106 12.68 6.44 -3.24
C ASN A 106 11.22 6.67 -3.65
N ILE A 107 10.25 6.49 -2.74
CA ILE A 107 8.84 6.80 -3.01
C ILE A 107 8.67 8.31 -3.20
N THR A 108 9.23 9.12 -2.28
CA THR A 108 9.21 10.59 -2.39
C THR A 108 9.86 11.05 -3.69
N GLU A 109 11.05 10.55 -4.02
CA GLU A 109 11.73 10.88 -5.28
C GLU A 109 10.89 10.46 -6.49
N GLY A 110 10.28 9.28 -6.44
CA GLY A 110 9.37 8.77 -7.45
C GLY A 110 8.18 9.69 -7.72
N LEU A 111 7.50 10.13 -6.66
CA LEU A 111 6.35 11.05 -6.74
C LEU A 111 6.77 12.40 -7.36
N VAL A 112 7.88 12.97 -6.90
CA VAL A 112 8.42 14.22 -7.46
C VAL A 112 8.76 14.06 -8.95
N ARG A 113 9.40 12.95 -9.34
CA ARG A 113 9.71 12.66 -10.76
C ARG A 113 8.46 12.48 -11.61
N ARG A 114 7.35 12.01 -11.04
CA ARG A 114 6.03 11.90 -11.70
C ARG A 114 5.27 13.23 -11.77
N GLY A 115 5.82 14.31 -11.23
CA GLY A 115 5.25 15.66 -11.32
C GLY A 115 4.25 15.99 -10.23
N TYR A 116 4.17 15.19 -9.16
CA TYR A 116 3.44 15.61 -7.97
C TYR A 116 4.09 16.86 -7.37
N SER A 117 3.26 17.81 -6.95
CA SER A 117 3.74 18.99 -6.23
C SER A 117 4.31 18.60 -4.88
N ASP A 118 5.10 19.49 -4.26
CA ASP A 118 5.57 19.30 -2.90
C ASP A 118 4.41 19.11 -1.90
N GLU A 119 3.30 19.83 -2.13
CA GLU A 119 2.08 19.69 -1.32
C GLU A 119 1.47 18.30 -1.45
N ASP A 120 1.24 17.85 -2.69
CA ASP A 120 0.60 16.56 -2.95
C ASP A 120 1.48 15.39 -2.51
N THR A 121 2.80 15.55 -2.66
CA THR A 121 3.77 14.58 -2.16
C THR A 121 3.64 14.44 -0.64
N ARG A 122 3.61 15.55 0.12
CA ARG A 122 3.44 15.48 1.59
C ARG A 122 2.09 14.87 1.99
N LYS A 123 1.01 15.16 1.25
CA LYS A 123 -0.30 14.53 1.43
C LYS A 123 -0.24 13.02 1.37
N ILE A 124 0.33 12.47 0.29
CA ILE A 124 0.49 11.03 0.10
C ILE A 124 1.42 10.42 1.16
N MET A 125 2.55 11.09 1.43
CA MET A 125 3.56 10.58 2.36
C MET A 125 3.09 10.56 3.82
N GLY A 126 2.08 11.36 4.20
CA GLY A 126 1.49 11.22 5.53
C GLY A 126 0.46 12.26 5.95
N GLU A 127 0.42 13.46 5.35
CA GLU A 127 -0.49 14.52 5.83
C GLU A 127 -1.97 14.11 5.71
N ASN A 128 -2.34 13.27 4.73
CA ASN A 128 -3.70 12.74 4.63
C ASN A 128 -4.09 11.83 5.80
N ILE A 129 -3.17 10.96 6.23
CA ILE A 129 -3.41 10.12 7.41
C ILE A 129 -3.47 10.99 8.66
N LEU A 130 -2.56 11.95 8.83
CA LEU A 130 -2.58 12.86 9.98
C LEU A 130 -3.88 13.66 10.05
N ARG A 131 -4.39 14.15 8.90
CA ARG A 131 -5.70 14.81 8.80
C ARG A 131 -6.83 13.88 9.26
N LEU A 132 -6.84 12.63 8.79
CA LEU A 132 -7.86 11.66 9.19
C LEU A 132 -7.78 11.35 10.70
N LEU A 133 -6.59 11.14 11.24
CA LEU A 133 -6.38 10.84 12.65
C LEU A 133 -6.87 11.98 13.55
N ARG A 134 -6.59 13.24 13.20
CA ARG A 134 -7.13 14.43 13.91
C ARG A 134 -8.65 14.42 13.98
N VAL A 135 -9.32 14.15 12.85
CA VAL A 135 -10.79 14.06 12.80
C VAL A 135 -11.33 12.92 13.67
N VAL A 136 -10.69 11.76 13.65
CA VAL A 136 -11.14 10.57 14.39
C VAL A 136 -10.88 10.70 15.89
N TRP A 137 -9.71 11.22 16.27
CA TRP A 137 -9.29 11.37 17.67
C TRP A 137 -9.81 12.65 18.31
N LYS A 138 -10.32 13.60 17.51
CA LYS A 138 -10.81 14.92 17.96
C LYS A 138 -9.70 15.78 18.58
N GLU A 139 -8.52 15.73 17.96
CA GLU A 139 -7.31 16.50 18.31
C GLU A 139 -6.88 17.45 17.19
#